data_AF-A0A2N2Q0E8-F1
#
_entry.id   AF-A0A2N2Q0E8-F1
#
_cell.length_a   1.000
_cell.length_b   1.000
_cell.length_c   1.000
_cell.angle_alpha   90.00
_cell.angle_beta   90.00
_cell.angle_gamma   90.00
#
_symmetry.space_group_name_H-M   'P 1'
#
loop_
_entity.id
_entity.type
_entity.pdbx_description
1 polymer ?
#
loop_
_entity_poly.entity_id
_entity_poly.type
_entity_poly.pdbx_seq_one_letter_code
_entity_poly.pdbx_strand_id
1 'polypeptide(L)'
;MSAEMLVVVDDVVSRYAQRRATEKRQTPQTILSLLLRRGYEAQIRKLHDQYQRGDITLRGMARRSGLSYRELYEELEKRSLPIQCTV
;
A
#
# COMPACT_ATOMS: atom_id res chain seq x y z
N MET A 1 -14.24 7.61 -11.51
CA MET A 1 -15.10 6.42 -11.30
C MET A 1 -14.72 5.82 -9.96
N SER A 2 -15.63 5.79 -8.99
CA SER A 2 -15.38 5.17 -7.69
C SER A 2 -15.68 3.69 -7.80
N ALA A 3 -14.68 2.83 -7.61
CA ALA A 3 -14.91 1.40 -7.51
C ALA A 3 -15.50 1.09 -6.13
N GLU A 4 -16.70 0.52 -6.10
CA GLU A 4 -17.28 0.01 -4.86
C GLU A 4 -16.68 -1.36 -4.56
N MET A 5 -15.91 -1.45 -3.47
CA MET A 5 -15.24 -2.67 -3.04
C MET A 5 -15.71 -3.02 -1.63
N LEU A 6 -16.36 -4.18 -1.48
CA LEU A 6 -16.74 -4.70 -0.18
C LEU A 6 -15.55 -5.45 0.42
N VAL A 7 -15.00 -4.93 1.51
CA VAL A 7 -13.89 -5.55 2.25
C VAL A 7 -14.40 -6.06 3.58
N VAL A 8 -14.38 -7.39 3.75
CA VAL A 8 -14.63 -8.01 5.06
C VAL A 8 -13.35 -7.90 5.88
N VAL A 9 -13.44 -7.28 7.04
CA VAL A 9 -12.31 -7.11 7.98
C VAL A 9 -12.56 -7.88 9.26
N ASP A 10 -11.48 -8.35 9.86
CA ASP A 10 -11.50 -9.07 11.15
C ASP A 10 -12.08 -8.20 12.29
N ASP A 11 -12.68 -8.86 13.29
CA ASP A 11 -13.30 -8.22 14.45
C ASP A 11 -12.35 -7.30 15.23
N VAL A 12 -11.07 -7.66 15.32
CA VAL A 12 -10.07 -6.83 16.01
C VAL A 12 -9.84 -5.52 15.25
N VAL A 13 -9.73 -5.60 13.92
CA VAL A 13 -9.55 -4.42 13.05
C VAL A 13 -10.79 -3.55 13.04
N SER A 14 -11.98 -4.16 13.01
CA SER A 14 -13.27 -3.46 13.08
C SER A 14 -13.40 -2.67 14.39
N ARG A 15 -13.15 -3.31 15.55
CA ARG A 15 -13.17 -2.63 16.85
C ARG A 15 -12.16 -1.50 16.95
N TYR A 16 -10.95 -1.69 16.43
CA TYR A 16 -9.94 -0.63 16.37
C TYR A 16 -10.43 0.57 15.54
N ALA A 17 -10.98 0.31 14.35
CA ALA A 17 -11.46 1.35 13.46
C ALA A 17 -12.61 2.14 14.09
N GLN A 18 -13.57 1.45 14.73
CA GLN A 18 -14.68 2.08 15.46
C GLN A 18 -14.18 3.01 16.58
N ARG A 19 -13.27 2.52 17.43
CA ARG A 19 -12.71 3.32 18.52
C ARG A 19 -12.01 4.57 18.03
N ARG A 20 -11.15 4.43 17.00
CA ARG A 20 -10.44 5.58 16.40
C ARG A 20 -11.37 6.55 15.69
N ALA A 21 -12.45 6.05 15.08
CA ALA A 21 -13.45 6.87 14.43
C ALA A 21 -14.14 7.80 15.45
N THR A 22 -14.51 7.28 16.62
CA THR A 22 -15.06 8.08 17.72
C THR A 22 -14.06 9.13 18.22
N GLU A 23 -12.82 8.73 18.49
CA GLU A 23 -11.75 9.64 18.97
C GLU A 23 -11.48 10.79 17.99
N LYS A 24 -11.52 10.51 16.69
CA LYS A 24 -11.19 11.48 15.63
C LYS A 24 -12.40 12.19 15.03
N ARG A 25 -13.63 11.88 15.48
CA ARG A 25 -14.90 12.34 14.89
C ARG A 25 -14.96 12.07 13.37
N GLN A 26 -14.52 10.88 12.97
CA GLN A 26 -14.53 10.39 11.58
C GLN A 26 -15.40 9.15 11.48
N THR A 27 -15.66 8.66 10.26
CA THR A 27 -16.35 7.38 10.08
C THR A 27 -15.36 6.21 10.16
N PRO A 28 -15.78 5.01 10.60
CA PRO A 28 -14.93 3.82 10.56
C PRO A 28 -14.37 3.53 9.17
N GLN A 29 -15.13 3.81 8.11
CA GLN A 29 -14.69 3.66 6.71
C GLN A 29 -13.50 4.57 6.39
N THR A 30 -13.49 5.82 6.88
CA THR A 30 -12.34 6.73 6.72
C THR A 30 -11.10 6.18 7.42
N ILE A 31 -11.25 5.62 8.63
CA ILE A 31 -10.14 5.01 9.36
C ILE A 31 -9.61 3.76 8.63
N LEU A 32 -10.50 2.89 8.16
CA LEU A 32 -10.12 1.69 7.40
C LEU A 32 -9.42 2.05 6.09
N SER A 33 -9.93 3.03 5.36
CA SER A 33 -9.29 3.54 4.14
C SER A 33 -7.87 4.05 4.41
N LEU A 34 -7.67 4.78 5.52
CA LEU A 34 -6.35 5.23 5.94
C LEU A 34 -5.42 4.06 6.30
N LEU A 35 -5.92 3.04 7.00
CA LEU A 35 -5.14 1.86 7.34
C LEU A 35 -4.72 1.08 6.09
N LEU A 36 -5.64 0.87 5.15
CA LEU A 36 -5.36 0.21 3.88
C LEU A 36 -4.30 0.98 3.08
N ARG A 37 -4.45 2.31 2.96
CA ARG A 37 -3.46 3.16 2.28
C ARG A 37 -2.08 3.04 2.90
N ARG A 38 -1.97 3.13 4.23
CA ARG A 38 -0.68 3.02 4.93
C ARG A 38 -0.09 1.61 4.82
N GLY A 39 -0.91 0.57 4.90
CA GLY A 39 -0.48 -0.81 4.71
C GLY A 39 0.06 -1.04 3.31
N TYR A 40 -0.63 -0.52 2.29
CA TYR A 40 -0.16 -0.56 0.90
C TYR A 40 1.16 0.20 0.73
N GLU A 41 1.27 1.42 1.25
CA GLU A 41 2.51 2.21 1.20
C GLU A 41 3.70 1.47 1.86
N ALA A 42 3.48 0.84 3.02
CA ALA A 42 4.50 0.05 3.70
C ALA A 42 4.91 -1.18 2.87
N GLN A 43 3.94 -1.84 2.23
CA GLN A 43 4.21 -2.99 1.37
C GLN A 43 5.04 -2.61 0.13
N ILE A 44 4.76 -1.48 -0.50
CA ILE A 44 5.57 -0.96 -1.63
C ILE A 44 7.00 -0.68 -1.17
N ARG A 45 7.19 -0.03 -0.01
CA ARG A 45 8.54 0.22 0.54
C ARG A 45 9.29 -1.09 0.80
N LYS A 46 8.64 -2.09 1.41
CA LYS A 46 9.25 -3.40 1.65
C LYS A 46 9.70 -4.08 0.35
N LEU A 47 8.89 -4.01 -0.70
CA LEU A 47 9.25 -4.55 -2.01
C LEU A 47 10.39 -3.75 -2.65
N HIS A 48 10.40 -2.43 -2.47
CA HIS A 48 11.47 -1.56 -2.95
C HIS A 48 12.81 -1.89 -2.26
N ASP A 49 12.82 -2.08 -0.94
CA ASP A 49 14.01 -2.48 -0.20
C ASP A 49 14.56 -3.82 -0.67
N GLN A 50 13.67 -4.79 -0.94
CA GLN A 50 14.05 -6.09 -1.53
C GLN A 50 14.67 -5.92 -2.92
N TYR A 51 14.12 -5.01 -3.74
CA TYR A 51 14.67 -4.69 -5.05
C TYR A 51 16.06 -4.04 -4.93
N GLN A 52 16.23 -3.07 -4.04
CA GLN A 52 17.52 -2.40 -3.82
C GLN A 52 18.62 -3.36 -3.36
N ARG A 53 18.26 -4.39 -2.59
CA ARG A 53 19.20 -5.46 -2.18
C ARG A 53 19.48 -6.50 -3.28
N GLY A 54 18.76 -6.46 -4.39
CA GLY A 54 18.82 -7.48 -5.45
C GLY A 54 18.07 -8.77 -5.13
N ASP A 55 17.31 -8.82 -4.02
CA ASP A 55 16.50 -9.99 -3.63
C ASP A 55 15.40 -10.29 -4.67
N ILE A 56 14.90 -9.24 -5.33
CA ILE A 56 13.92 -9.33 -6.41
C ILE A 56 14.29 -8.41 -7.57
N THR A 57 13.90 -8.79 -8.79
CA THR A 57 14.00 -7.92 -9.97
C THR A 57 12.87 -6.89 -9.99
N LEU A 58 13.01 -5.85 -10.81
CA LEU A 58 11.92 -4.89 -11.06
C LEU A 58 10.65 -5.59 -11.59
N ARG A 59 10.82 -6.64 -12.43
CA ARG A 59 9.72 -7.51 -12.86
C ARG A 59 9.07 -8.23 -11.69
N GLY A 60 9.88 -8.77 -10.79
CA GLY A 60 9.43 -9.44 -9.57
C GLY A 60 8.64 -8.48 -8.67
N MET A 61 9.09 -7.24 -8.54
CA MET A 61 8.39 -6.20 -7.80
C MET A 61 7.00 -5.91 -8.40
N ALA A 62 6.92 -5.60 -9.70
CA ALA A 62 5.67 -5.31 -10.40
C ALA A 62 4.64 -6.44 -10.24
N ARG A 63 5.09 -7.69 -10.43
CA ARG A 63 4.23 -8.87 -10.25
C ARG A 63 3.70 -9.01 -8.81
N ARG A 64 4.53 -8.73 -7.81
CA ARG A 64 4.14 -8.87 -6.39
C ARG A 64 3.29 -7.71 -5.87
N SER A 65 3.44 -6.52 -6.44
CA SER A 65 2.58 -5.37 -6.13
C SER A 65 1.26 -5.41 -6.91
N GLY A 66 1.13 -6.27 -7.92
CA GLY A 66 -0.05 -6.31 -8.79
C GLY A 66 -0.15 -5.10 -9.72
N LEU A 67 0.96 -4.42 -9.96
CA LEU A 67 1.02 -3.22 -10.79
C LEU A 67 1.66 -3.54 -12.14
N SER A 68 1.25 -2.83 -13.19
CA SER A 68 2.04 -2.74 -14.41
C SER A 68 3.35 -2.00 -14.14
N TYR A 69 4.33 -2.12 -15.05
CA TYR A 69 5.58 -1.38 -14.93
C TYR A 69 5.35 0.14 -14.84
N ARG A 70 4.47 0.67 -15.70
CA ARG A 70 4.15 2.11 -15.71
C ARG A 70 3.60 2.56 -14.36
N GLU A 71 2.61 1.85 -13.83
CA GLU A 71 2.04 2.17 -12.51
C GLU A 71 3.09 2.04 -11.40
N LEU A 72 3.96 1.03 -11.47
CA LEU A 72 5.05 0.88 -10.53
C LEU A 72 6.02 2.08 -10.57
N TYR A 73 6.41 2.53 -11.76
CA TYR A 73 7.25 3.73 -11.92
C TYR A 73 6.58 4.96 -11.31
N GLU A 74 5.31 5.20 -11.63
CA GLU A 74 4.53 6.32 -11.09
C GLU A 74 4.42 6.23 -9.55
N GLU A 75 4.20 5.03 -8.99
CA GLU A 75 4.10 4.83 -7.54
C GLU A 75 5.44 5.04 -6.82
N LEU A 76 6.56 4.67 -7.44
CA LEU A 76 7.91 4.90 -6.91
C LEU A 76 8.30 6.39 -6.99
N GLU A 77 8.01 7.05 -8.11
CA GLU A 77 8.26 8.48 -8.31
C GLU A 77 7.48 9.35 -7.31
N LYS A 78 6.17 9.10 -7.16
CA LYS A 78 5.31 9.78 -6.17
C LYS A 78 5.85 9.69 -4.73
N ARG A 79 6.67 8.68 -4.46
CA ARG A 79 7.24 8.40 -3.13
C ARG A 79 8.72 8.73 -3.04
N SER A 80 9.30 9.31 -4.09
CA SER A 80 10.72 9.62 -4.20
C SER A 80 11.63 8.40 -3.93
N LEU A 81 11.19 7.21 -4.36
CA LEU A 81 11.94 5.98 -4.21
C LEU A 81 12.80 5.73 -5.47
N PRO A 82 14.13 5.66 -5.35
CA PRO A 82 15.02 5.59 -6.51
C PRO A 82 15.01 4.22 -7.16
N ILE A 83 15.01 4.18 -8.49
CA ILE A 83 15.19 2.95 -9.26
C ILE A 83 16.63 2.95 -9.74
N GLN A 84 17.52 2.38 -8.93
CA GLN A 84 18.88 2.15 -9.36
C GLN A 84 18.88 0.83 -10.14
N CYS A 85 19.06 0.92 -11.47
CA CYS A 85 19.46 -0.24 -12.24
C CYS A 85 20.81 -0.70 -11.70
N THR A 86 20.84 -1.74 -10.87
CA THR A 86 22.08 -2.47 -10.59
C THR A 86 22.49 -3.12 -11.91
N VAL A 87 23.47 -2.52 -12.57
CA VAL A 87 24.13 -3.05 -13.78
C VAL A 87 25.19 -4.07 -13.35
#